data_AF-A0A3D3APN5-F1
#
_entry.id   AF-A0A3D3APN5-F1
#
_cell.length_a   1.000
_cell.length_b   1.000
_cell.length_c   1.000
_cell.angle_alpha   90.00
_cell.angle_beta   90.00
_cell.angle_gamma   90.00
#
_symmetry.space_group_name_H-M   'P 1'
#
loop_
_entity.id
_entity.type
_entity.pdbx_description
1 polymer ?
#
loop_
_entity_poly.entity_id
_entity_poly.type
_entity_poly.pdbx_seq_one_letter_code
_entity_poly.pdbx_strand_id
1 'polypeptide(L)'
;MRLPMNWKILLKPILLILLIFIVLLFFIFNINYYSGVSLIFHDFQSVPLILIILLSFFFGTLTAFFIFILNYRKIIKNQKPDKKKSSTEKEEHSEKTKANE
;
A
#
# COMPACT_ATOMS: atom_id res chain seq x y z
N MET A 1 16.88 22.92 27.21
CA MET A 1 15.60 22.78 26.49
C MET A 1 15.30 21.29 26.34
N ARG A 2 14.50 20.69 27.24
CA ARG A 2 14.14 19.26 27.14
C ARG A 2 12.91 19.16 26.24
N LEU A 3 13.12 18.73 25.00
CA LEU A 3 11.99 18.35 24.14
C LEU A 3 11.25 17.20 24.84
N PRO A 4 9.92 17.29 25.03
CA PRO A 4 9.15 16.19 25.56
C PRO A 4 9.30 15.03 24.58
N MET A 5 10.09 14.03 24.96
CA MET A 5 10.40 12.90 24.11
C MET A 5 9.09 12.16 23.84
N ASN A 6 8.56 12.31 22.63
CA ASN A 6 7.35 11.59 22.23
C ASN A 6 7.78 10.18 21.81
N TRP A 7 7.49 9.19 22.63
CA TRP A 7 7.96 7.81 22.45
C TRP A 7 7.54 7.21 21.09
N LYS A 8 6.46 7.70 20.49
CA LYS A 8 6.02 7.32 19.14
C LYS A 8 7.02 7.72 18.05
N ILE A 9 7.78 8.80 18.26
CA ILE A 9 8.79 9.28 17.31
C ILE A 9 10.03 8.40 17.38
N LEU A 10 10.41 7.92 18.57
CA LEU A 10 11.51 6.98 18.76
C LEU A 10 11.19 5.55 18.29
N LEU A 11 9.92 5.16 18.31
CA LEU A 11 9.50 3.83 17.84
C LEU A 11 9.78 3.61 16.34
N LYS A 12 9.59 4.66 15.52
CA LYS A 12 9.78 4.59 14.06
C LYS A 12 11.21 4.18 13.64
N PRO A 13 12.29 4.83 14.11
CA PRO A 13 13.64 4.41 13.76
C PRO A 13 14.02 3.06 14.36
N ILE A 14 13.53 2.71 15.56
CA ILE A 14 13.76 1.39 16.16
C ILE A 14 13.14 0.29 15.29
N LEU A 15 11.91 0.50 14.82
CA LEU A 15 11.24 -0.44 13.91
C LEU A 15 12.00 -0.56 12.58
N LEU A 16 12.52 0.54 12.05
CA LEU A 16 13.33 0.52 10.83
C LEU A 16 14.62 -0.28 11.00
N ILE A 17 15.33 -0.08 12.11
CA ILE A 17 16.56 -0.83 12.44
C ILE A 17 16.23 -2.32 12.59
N LEU A 18 15.16 -2.66 13.30
CA LEU A 18 14.71 -4.03 13.46
C LEU A 18 14.37 -4.67 12.12
N LEU A 19 13.67 -3.94 11.24
CA LEU A 19 13.34 -4.41 9.90
C LEU A 19 14.60 -4.68 9.07
N ILE A 20 15.56 -3.74 9.06
CA ILE A 20 16.84 -3.91 8.35
C ILE A 20 17.59 -5.13 8.90
N PHE A 21 17.62 -5.30 10.21
CA PHE A 21 18.28 -6.44 10.86
C PHE A 21 17.65 -7.77 10.43
N ILE A 22 16.32 -7.87 10.43
CA ILE A 22 15.60 -9.06 9.97
C ILE A 22 15.92 -9.36 8.50
N VAL A 23 15.92 -8.34 7.64
CA VAL A 23 16.30 -8.49 6.23
C VAL A 23 17.74 -9.01 6.12
N LEU A 24 18.67 -8.47 6.90
CA LEU A 24 20.07 -8.91 6.87
C LEU A 24 20.22 -10.37 7.30
N LEU A 25 19.55 -10.79 8.38
CA LEU A 25 19.52 -12.19 8.81
C LEU A 25 18.97 -13.10 7.73
N PHE A 26 17.89 -12.68 7.06
CA PHE A 26 17.32 -13.42 5.95
C PHE A 26 18.33 -13.63 4.81
N PHE A 27 19.09 -12.60 4.44
CA PHE A 27 20.16 -12.70 3.45
C PHE A 27 21.27 -13.67 3.88
N ILE A 28 21.79 -13.52 5.09
CA ILE A 28 22.87 -14.36 5.62
C ILE A 28 22.44 -15.83 5.69
N PHE A 29 21.21 -16.08 6.17
CA PHE A 29 20.68 -17.43 6.24
C PHE A 29 20.53 -18.05 4.84
N ASN A 30 20.09 -17.26 3.85
CA ASN A 30 19.79 -17.77 2.51
C ASN A 30 20.97 -17.76 1.53
N ILE A 31 22.14 -17.21 1.90
CA ILE A 31 23.26 -17.01 0.96
C ILE A 31 23.88 -18.32 0.44
N ASN A 32 23.85 -19.37 1.25
CA ASN A 32 24.43 -20.68 0.91
C ASN A 32 23.44 -21.62 0.24
N TYR A 33 22.16 -21.22 0.13
CA TYR A 33 21.16 -22.07 -0.47
C TYR A 33 20.97 -21.73 -1.94
N TYR A 34 21.17 -22.76 -2.75
CA TYR A 34 21.02 -22.70 -4.20
C TYR A 34 19.88 -23.62 -4.62
N SER A 35 19.18 -23.24 -5.68
CA SER A 35 18.09 -24.02 -6.25
C SER A 35 18.25 -24.14 -7.75
N GLY A 36 17.81 -25.27 -8.29
CA GLY A 36 17.56 -25.40 -9.71
C GLY A 36 16.27 -24.67 -10.07
N VAL A 37 16.28 -23.91 -11.16
CA VAL A 37 15.08 -23.26 -11.70
C VAL A 37 14.95 -23.66 -13.16
N SER A 38 13.80 -24.22 -13.51
CA SER A 38 13.46 -24.52 -14.90
C SER A 38 12.59 -23.40 -15.46
N LEU A 39 13.10 -22.71 -16.48
CA LEU A 39 12.43 -21.63 -17.19
C LEU A 39 12.08 -22.10 -18.60
N ILE A 40 10.85 -22.63 -18.73
CA ILE A 40 10.18 -23.04 -19.97
C ILE A 40 10.91 -24.15 -20.74
N PHE A 41 12.13 -23.89 -21.24
CA PHE A 41 12.99 -24.85 -21.94
C PHE A 41 14.46 -24.83 -21.47
N HIS A 42 14.79 -24.07 -20.42
CA HIS A 42 16.16 -23.98 -19.91
C HIS A 42 16.24 -24.24 -18.42
N ASP A 43 17.11 -25.16 -18.03
CA ASP A 43 17.39 -25.49 -16.63
C ASP A 43 18.60 -24.70 -16.14
N PHE A 44 18.35 -23.75 -15.25
CA PHE A 44 19.40 -23.04 -14.54
C PHE A 44 19.73 -23.80 -13.27
N GLN A 45 20.90 -24.43 -13.24
CA GLN A 45 21.41 -25.03 -12.02
C GLN A 45 22.18 -24.00 -11.19
N SER A 46 22.09 -24.14 -9.86
CA SER A 46 22.84 -23.32 -8.89
C SER A 46 22.45 -21.83 -8.86
N VAL A 47 21.16 -21.52 -8.96
CA VAL A 47 20.67 -20.14 -8.77
C VAL A 47 20.52 -19.85 -7.28
N PRO A 48 21.07 -18.74 -6.75
CA PRO A 48 20.88 -18.35 -5.35
C PRO A 48 19.39 -18.22 -5.02
N LEU A 49 18.91 -18.92 -3.97
CA LEU A 49 17.50 -18.89 -3.56
C LEU A 49 17.00 -17.49 -3.28
N ILE A 50 17.86 -16.66 -2.70
CA ILE A 50 17.55 -15.26 -2.39
C ILE A 50 17.06 -14.49 -3.62
N LEU A 51 17.67 -14.71 -4.80
CA LEU A 51 17.32 -14.00 -6.02
C LEU A 51 15.95 -14.42 -6.52
N ILE A 52 15.63 -15.71 -6.43
CA ILE A 52 14.35 -16.27 -6.85
C ILE A 52 13.22 -15.70 -6.00
N ILE A 53 13.42 -15.66 -4.68
CA ILE A 53 12.45 -15.09 -3.74
C ILE A 53 12.25 -13.59 -4.01
N LEU A 54 13.34 -12.86 -4.24
CA LEU A 54 13.29 -11.41 -4.50
C LEU A 54 12.56 -11.11 -5.82
N LEU A 55 12.84 -11.87 -6.89
CA LEU A 55 12.14 -11.74 -8.17
C LEU A 55 10.65 -12.07 -8.02
N SER A 56 10.31 -13.17 -7.35
CA SER A 56 8.92 -13.58 -7.13
C SER A 56 8.14 -12.51 -6.36
N PHE A 57 8.74 -11.98 -5.28
CA PHE A 57 8.14 -10.87 -4.52
C PHE A 57 7.99 -9.61 -5.36
N PHE A 58 8.99 -9.25 -6.16
CA PHE A 58 8.95 -8.08 -7.04
C PHE A 58 7.84 -8.20 -8.07
N PHE A 59 7.75 -9.31 -8.80
CA PHE A 59 6.69 -9.54 -9.79
C PHE A 59 5.30 -9.62 -9.15
N GLY A 60 5.17 -10.25 -8.00
CA GLY A 60 3.91 -10.29 -7.24
C GLY A 60 3.44 -8.89 -6.82
N THR A 61 4.35 -8.09 -6.26
CA THR A 61 4.07 -6.71 -5.84
C THR A 61 3.76 -5.82 -7.05
N LEU A 62 4.52 -5.96 -8.13
CA LEU A 62 4.31 -5.21 -9.37
C LEU A 62 2.93 -5.53 -9.97
N THR A 63 2.56 -6.82 -10.01
CA THR A 63 1.24 -7.26 -10.49
C THR A 63 0.12 -6.72 -9.62
N ALA A 64 0.25 -6.81 -8.29
CA ALA A 64 -0.71 -6.25 -7.35
C ALA A 64 -0.85 -4.73 -7.50
N PHE A 65 0.26 -4.02 -7.71
CA PHE A 65 0.28 -2.59 -7.98
C PHE A 65 -0.45 -2.23 -9.29
N PHE A 66 -0.20 -2.99 -10.37
CA PHE A 66 -0.91 -2.81 -11.63
C PHE A 66 -2.41 -3.08 -11.50
N ILE A 67 -2.82 -4.14 -10.79
CA ILE A 67 -4.24 -4.40 -10.53
C ILE A 67 -4.85 -3.25 -9.71
N PHE A 68 -4.14 -2.78 -8.68
CA PHE A 68 -4.59 -1.67 -7.85
C PHE A 68 -4.80 -0.40 -8.69
N ILE A 69 -3.84 0.01 -9.53
CA ILE A 69 -3.98 1.24 -10.33
C ILE A 69 -5.13 1.13 -11.36
N LEU A 70 -5.30 -0.03 -11.99
CA LEU A 70 -6.39 -0.27 -12.93
C LEU A 70 -7.77 -0.21 -12.24
N ASN A 71 -7.89 -0.81 -11.05
CA ASN A 71 -9.13 -0.82 -10.28
C ASN A 71 -9.40 0.52 -9.57
N TYR A 72 -8.35 1.28 -9.21
CA TYR A 72 -8.47 2.58 -8.55
C TYR A 72 -9.25 3.58 -9.42
N ARG A 73 -9.05 3.56 -10.75
CA ARG A 73 -9.83 4.39 -11.68
C ARG A 73 -11.32 4.03 -11.69
N LYS A 74 -11.66 2.75 -11.49
CA LYS A 74 -13.05 2.26 -11.41
C LYS A 74 -13.73 2.70 -10.12
N ILE A 75 -12.99 2.71 -9.01
CA ILE A 75 -13.49 3.16 -7.70
C ILE A 75 -13.77 4.68 -7.71
N ILE A 76 -12.87 5.49 -8.26
CA ILE A 76 -13.08 6.95 -8.35
C ILE A 76 -14.27 7.31 -9.25
N LYS A 77 -14.46 6.61 -10.37
CA LYS A 77 -15.55 6.91 -11.31
C LYS A 77 -16.95 6.62 -10.75
N ASN A 78 -17.06 5.65 -9.83
CA ASN A 78 -18.31 5.29 -9.16
C ASN A 78 -18.58 6.11 -7.89
N GLN A 79 -17.65 6.97 -7.47
CA GLN A 79 -17.82 7.92 -6.37
C GLN A 79 -18.07 9.35 -6.87
N LYS A 80 -18.75 9.55 -8.00
CA LYS A 80 -19.42 10.85 -8.22
C LYS A 80 -20.62 10.92 -7.27
N PRO A 81 -20.60 11.73 -6.21
CA PRO A 81 -21.80 11.96 -5.44
C PRO A 81 -22.78 12.72 -6.34
N ASP A 82 -24.00 12.22 -6.37
CA ASP A 82 -25.17 12.82 -6.99
C ASP A 82 -25.37 14.24 -6.41
N LYS A 83 -24.76 15.26 -7.03
CA LYS A 83 -25.02 16.69 -6.73
C LYS A 83 -26.40 17.07 -7.26
N LYS A 84 -27.47 16.49 -6.72
CA LYS A 84 -28.84 16.88 -7.06
C LYS A 84 -29.83 16.61 -5.93
N LYS A 85 -29.50 17.01 -4.70
CA LYS A 85 -30.49 16.98 -3.60
C LYS A 85 -30.28 17.99 -2.47
N SER A 86 -29.55 19.09 -2.67
CA SER A 86 -29.38 20.13 -1.64
C SER A 86 -29.90 21.52 -2.02
N SER A 87 -30.63 21.64 -3.14
CA SER A 87 -31.25 22.91 -3.55
C SER A 87 -32.73 23.02 -3.20
N THR A 88 -33.43 21.92 -2.93
CA THR A 88 -34.88 21.94 -2.65
C THR A 88 -35.21 22.26 -1.18
N GLU A 89 -34.30 22.00 -0.25
CA GLU A 89 -34.57 22.17 1.19
C GLU A 89 -34.31 23.60 1.72
N LYS A 90 -33.66 24.46 0.92
CA LYS A 90 -33.43 25.87 1.28
C LYS A 90 -34.53 26.83 0.86
N GLU A 91 -35.37 26.47 -0.11
CA GLU A 91 -36.48 27.33 -0.53
C GLU A 91 -37.70 27.20 0.41
N GLU A 92 -37.98 26.01 0.95
CA GLU A 92 -39.16 25.82 1.82
C GLU A 92 -39.04 26.48 3.20
N HIS A 93 -37.81 26.69 3.71
CA HIS A 93 -37.60 27.36 5.00
C HIS A 93 -37.61 28.90 4.90
N SER A 94 -37.28 29.45 3.71
CA SER A 94 -37.33 30.89 3.48
C SER A 94 -38.75 31.43 3.26
N GLU A 95 -39.71 30.58 2.87
CA GLU A 95 -41.09 30.99 2.64
C GLU A 95 -41.95 30.94 3.92
N LYS A 96 -41.73 29.95 4.79
CA LYS A 96 -42.44 29.84 6.09
C LYS A 96 -42.05 30.92 7.11
N THR A 97 -40.87 31.53 6.97
CA THR A 97 -40.41 32.58 7.89
C THR A 97 -40.97 33.97 7.53
N LYS A 98 -41.43 34.18 6.29
CA LYS A 98 -42.01 35.46 5.84
C LYS A 98 -43.52 35.57 5.99
N ALA A 99 -44.20 34.50 6.42
CA ALA A 99 -45.66 34.48 6.59
C ALA A 99 -46.13 34.78 8.02
N ASN A 100 -45.19 34.98 8.96
CA ASN A 100 -45.47 35.21 10.39
C ASN A 100 -44.94 36.56 10.91
N GLU A 101 -44.63 37.50 10.01
CA GLU A 101 -44.26 38.89 10.35
C GLU A 101 -45.32 39.88 9.83
#